data_AF-A0A969AML3-F1
#
_entry.id   AF-A0A969AML3-F1
#
_cell.length_a   1.000
_cell.length_b   1.000
_cell.length_c   1.000
_cell.angle_alpha   90.00
_cell.angle_beta   90.00
_cell.angle_gamma   90.00
#
_symmetry.space_group_name_H-M   'P 1'
#
loop_
_entity.id
_entity.type
_entity.pdbx_description
1 polymer ?
#
loop_
_entity_poly.entity_id
_entity_poly.type
_entity_poly.pdbx_seq_one_letter_code
_entity_poly.pdbx_strand_id
1 'polypeptide(L)' 'MLGDYAASFLPVALVPILAVSAFAVMGLLFIYIESDA' A
#
# COMPACT_ATOMS: atom_id res chain seq x y z
N MET A 1 -10.66 -15.44 1.03
CA MET A 1 -10.51 -16.59 1.94
C MET A 1 -10.04 -16.05 3.28
N LEU A 2 -10.77 -16.32 4.36
CA LEU A 2 -10.32 -16.04 5.73
C LEU A 2 -9.68 -17.31 6.30
N GLY A 3 -8.60 -17.18 7.06
CA GLY A 3 -7.95 -18.32 7.72
C GLY A 3 -8.29 -18.45 9.19
N ASP A 4 -7.87 -19.55 9.81
CA ASP A 4 -8.10 -19.89 11.22
C ASP A 4 -6.98 -19.38 12.15
N TYR A 5 -6.45 -18.19 11.85
CA TYR A 5 -5.45 -17.51 12.67
C TYR A 5 -6.04 -16.25 13.29
N ALA A 6 -5.46 -15.79 14.41
CA ALA A 6 -5.91 -14.58 15.07
C ALA A 6 -5.85 -13.37 14.13
N ALA A 7 -6.91 -12.55 14.15
CA ALA A 7 -7.06 -11.38 13.27
C ALA A 7 -6.98 -11.73 11.76
N SER A 8 -7.65 -12.80 11.34
CA SER A 8 -7.68 -13.25 9.94
C SER A 8 -8.28 -12.27 8.92
N PHE A 9 -8.90 -11.19 9.39
CA PHE A 9 -9.33 -10.08 8.54
C PHE A 9 -8.15 -9.20 8.07
N LEU A 10 -7.00 -9.26 8.73
CA LEU A 10 -5.87 -8.37 8.42
C LEU A 10 -5.37 -8.51 6.98
N PRO A 11 -5.20 -9.71 6.39
CA PRO A 11 -4.78 -9.77 4.98
C PRO A 11 -5.82 -9.25 4.00
N VAL A 12 -7.11 -9.31 4.35
CA VAL A 12 -8.18 -8.70 3.52
C VAL A 12 -8.03 -7.18 3.46
N ALA A 13 -7.58 -6.54 4.54
CA ALA A 13 -7.37 -5.09 4.58
C ALA A 13 -5.96 -4.68 4.10
N LEU A 14 -4.91 -5.28 4.67
CA LEU A 14 -3.53 -4.85 4.49
C LEU A 14 -2.97 -5.19 3.11
N VAL A 15 -3.38 -6.29 2.49
CA VAL A 15 -2.88 -6.64 1.14
C VAL A 15 -3.35 -5.61 0.10
N PRO A 16 -4.65 -5.23 0.03
CA PRO A 16 -5.08 -4.13 -0.83
C PRO A 16 -4.45 -2.78 -0.45
N ILE A 17 -4.37 -2.45 0.84
CA ILE A 17 -3.74 -1.19 1.30
C ILE A 17 -2.30 -1.11 0.83
N LEU A 18 -1.53 -2.20 0.94
CA LEU A 18 -0.14 -2.21 0.50
C LEU A 18 -0.05 -1.96 -1.01
N ALA A 19 -0.90 -2.62 -1.82
CA ALA A 19 -0.93 -2.40 -3.27
C ALA A 19 -1.26 -0.95 -3.63
N VAL A 20 -2.26 -0.33 -2.98
CA VAL A 20 -2.61 1.09 -3.19
C VAL A 20 -1.47 2.00 -2.73
N SER A 21 -0.84 1.69 -1.60
CA SER A 21 0.26 2.47 -1.06
C SER A 21 1.48 2.44 -1.99
N ALA A 22 1.73 1.36 -2.73
CA ALA A 22 2.81 1.31 -3.70
C ALA A 22 2.62 2.35 -4.82
N PHE A 23 1.40 2.52 -5.33
CA PHE A 23 1.08 3.57 -6.30
C PHE A 23 1.22 4.97 -5.69
N ALA A 24 0.71 5.17 -4.48
CA ALA A 24 0.80 6.47 -3.80
C ALA A 24 2.26 6.87 -3.54
N VAL A 25 3.08 5.94 -3.03
CA VAL A 25 4.51 6.16 -2.77
C VAL A 25 5.25 6.45 -4.06
N MET A 26 5.00 5.70 -5.14
CA MET A 26 5.61 5.99 -6.44
C MET A 26 5.23 7.37 -6.98
N GLY A 27 3.97 7.79 -6.83
CA GLY A 27 3.54 9.14 -7.22
C GLY A 27 4.21 10.24 -6.40
N LEU A 28 4.34 10.05 -5.09
CA LEU A 28 5.05 10.99 -4.22
C LEU A 28 6.54 11.07 -4.55
N LEU A 29 7.18 9.92 -4.79
CA LEU A 29 8.59 9.87 -5.19
C LEU A 29 8.80 10.50 -6.56
N PHE A 30 7.88 10.29 -7.51
CA PHE A 30 7.92 10.94 -8.82
C PHE A 30 7.86 12.47 -8.69
N ILE A 31 6.90 12.99 -7.90
CA ILE A 31 6.82 14.43 -7.63
C ILE A 31 8.13 14.93 -7.02
N TYR A 32 8.70 14.20 -6.05
CA TYR A 32 9.95 14.61 -5.40
C TYR A 32 11.13 14.71 -6.37
N ILE A 33 11.29 13.74 -7.29
CA ILE A 33 12.43 13.74 -8.23
C ILE A 33 12.25 14.72 -9.40
N GLU A 34 11.01 14.99 -9.80
CA GLU A 34 10.68 15.92 -10.90
C GLU A 34 10.41 17.35 -10.40
N SER A 35 10.44 17.58 -9.08
CA SER A 35 10.30 18.94 -8.55
C SER A 35 11.53 19.76 -8.95
N ASP A 36 11.31 20.81 -9.74
CA ASP A 36 12.34 21.82 -9.99
C ASP A 36 12.80 22.47 -8.69
N ALA A 37 14.07 22.90 -8.66
CA ALA A 37 14.72 23.53 -7.52
C ALA A 37 14.09 24.88 -7.11
#